data_AF-A0A0T6UST1-F1
#
_entry.id   AF-A0A0T6UST1-F1
#
_cell.length_a   1.000
_cell.length_b   1.000
_cell.length_c   1.000
_cell.angle_alpha   90.00
_cell.angle_beta   90.00
_cell.angle_gamma   90.00
#
_symmetry.space_group_name_H-M   'P 1'
#
loop_
_entity.id
_entity.type
_entity.pdbx_description
1 polymer ?
#
loop_
_entity_poly.entity_id
_entity_poly.type
_entity_poly.pdbx_seq_one_letter_code
_entity_poly.pdbx_strand_id
1 'polypeptide(L)'
;MIFKDLLVCREQRYSIGVEEVTGKYYLSIPVSNRMIDYEEYYEIDNHEFNTFIDNPLLALPLVEKCRKREVDSRLLIKPGSDRGVAG
;
A
#
# COMPACT_ATOMS: atom_id res chain seq x y z
N MET A 1 7.58 13.37 -1.57
CA MET A 1 6.38 12.65 -2.01
C MET A 1 5.27 13.05 -1.07
N ILE A 2 4.10 13.37 -1.60
CA ILE A 2 2.92 13.73 -0.81
C ILE A 2 1.90 12.64 -1.08
N PHE A 3 1.63 11.80 -0.09
CA PHE A 3 0.66 10.71 -0.20
C PHE A 3 -0.66 11.16 0.41
N LYS A 4 -1.73 11.03 -0.36
CA LYS A 4 -3.08 11.35 0.08
C LYS A 4 -3.97 10.13 0.02
N ASP A 5 -4.41 9.66 1.18
CA ASP A 5 -5.37 8.57 1.27
C ASP A 5 -6.74 9.03 0.77
N LEU A 6 -7.35 8.18 -0.05
CA LEU A 6 -8.72 8.35 -0.55
C LEU A 6 -9.66 7.32 0.09
N LEU A 7 -9.13 6.15 0.44
CA LEU A 7 -9.84 5.09 1.14
C LEU A 7 -8.95 4.48 2.22
N VAL A 8 -9.51 4.25 3.40
CA VAL A 8 -8.81 3.59 4.52
C VAL A 8 -9.66 2.42 5.00
N CYS A 9 -9.19 1.19 4.80
CA CYS A 9 -9.85 -0.02 5.28
C CYS A 9 -9.21 -0.46 6.60
N ARG A 10 -9.79 -0.04 7.72
CA ARG A 10 -9.24 -0.32 9.06
C ARG A 10 -9.31 -1.79 9.45
N GLU A 11 -10.38 -2.47 9.05
CA GLU A 11 -10.60 -3.89 9.34
C GLU A 11 -9.52 -4.77 8.71
N GLN A 12 -9.11 -4.41 7.49
CA GLN A 12 -8.14 -5.17 6.69
C GLN A 12 -6.77 -4.51 6.68
N ARG A 13 -6.59 -3.41 7.43
CA ARG A 13 -5.34 -2.66 7.63
C ARG A 13 -4.61 -2.33 6.32
N TYR A 14 -5.27 -1.56 5.45
CA TYR A 14 -4.63 -0.98 4.26
C TYR A 14 -5.30 0.34 3.88
N SER A 15 -4.63 1.16 3.07
CA SER A 15 -5.19 2.37 2.46
C SER A 15 -4.97 2.37 0.95
N ILE A 16 -5.77 3.16 0.24
CA ILE A 16 -5.63 3.42 -1.21
C ILE A 16 -5.66 4.92 -1.42
N GLY A 17 -4.75 5.42 -2.25
CA GLY A 17 -4.62 6.86 -2.46
C GLY A 17 -3.86 7.24 -3.71
N VAL A 18 -3.48 8.52 -3.75
CA VAL A 18 -2.70 9.12 -4.84
C VAL A 18 -1.47 9.82 -4.28
N GLU A 19 -0.33 9.63 -4.94
CA GLU A 19 0.88 10.42 -4.72
C GLU A 19 0.75 11.71 -5.55
N GLU A 20 0.56 12.84 -4.88
CA GLU A 20 0.10 14.09 -5.53
C GLU A 20 1.15 14.73 -6.46
N VAL A 21 2.44 14.38 -6.33
CA VAL A 21 3.50 14.97 -7.17
C VAL A 21 3.55 14.30 -8.55
N THR A 22 3.40 12.97 -8.60
CA THR A 22 3.48 12.17 -9.82
C THR A 22 2.12 11.75 -10.37
N GLY A 23 1.06 11.85 -9.56
CA GLY A 23 -0.28 11.38 -9.90
C GLY A 23 -0.42 9.86 -9.87
N LYS A 24 0.56 9.13 -9.32
CA LYS A 24 0.51 7.67 -9.23
C LYS A 24 -0.48 7.23 -8.15
N TYR A 25 -1.28 6.23 -8.45
CA TYR A 25 -2.12 5.58 -7.46
C TYR A 25 -1.30 4.58 -6.66
N TYR A 26 -1.68 4.41 -5.40
CA TYR A 26 -1.04 3.45 -4.52
C TYR A 26 -2.04 2.69 -3.67
N LEU A 27 -1.57 1.53 -3.22
CA LEU A 27 -2.07 0.81 -2.06
C LEU A 27 -0.98 0.84 -0.97
N SER A 28 -1.35 1.18 0.25
CA SER A 28 -0.42 1.18 1.40
C SER A 28 -0.82 0.15 2.45
N ILE A 29 0.19 -0.44 3.10
CA ILE A 29 0.00 -1.31 4.26
C ILE A 29 0.87 -0.82 5.42
N PRO A 30 0.40 -0.92 6.68
CA PRO A 30 1.21 -0.65 7.83
C PRO A 30 2.20 -1.80 8.05
N VAL A 31 3.45 -1.43 8.32
CA VAL A 31 4.56 -2.33 8.58
C VAL A 31 5.27 -1.86 9.84
N SER A 32 5.55 -2.81 10.73
CA SER A 32 6.21 -2.53 12.00
C SER A 32 7.56 -3.22 12.03
N ASN A 33 8.63 -2.47 12.31
CA ASN A 33 9.90 -3.06 12.70
C ASN A 33 10.09 -2.94 14.23
N ARG A 34 11.30 -3.24 14.72
CA ARG A 34 11.59 -3.20 16.17
C ARG A 34 11.55 -1.79 16.77
N MET A 35 11.56 -0.74 15.94
CA MET A 35 11.76 0.64 16.38
C MET A 35 10.64 1.59 15.93
N ILE A 36 9.97 1.33 14.81
CA ILE A 36 8.99 2.24 14.21
C ILE A 36 7.90 1.50 13.44
N ASP A 37 6.70 2.05 13.50
CA ASP A 37 5.60 1.73 12.59
C ASP A 37 5.66 2.70 11.40
N TYR A 38 5.66 2.17 10.19
CA TYR A 38 5.68 2.94 8.96
C TYR A 38 4.75 2.31 7.91
N GLU A 39 4.53 3.01 6.80
CA GLU A 39 3.72 2.49 5.69
C GLU A 39 4.60 2.12 4.50
N GLU A 40 4.26 1.00 3.86
CA GLU A 40 4.81 0.62 2.56
C GLU A 40 3.81 0.92 1.47
N TYR A 41 4.22 1.72 0.48
CA TYR A 41 3.38 2.18 -0.64
C TYR A 41 3.72 1.39 -1.91
N TYR A 42 2.71 0.72 -2.47
CA TYR A 42 2.79 -0.06 -3.68
C TYR A 42 2.03 0.64 -4.80
N GLU A 43 2.67 0.85 -5.94
CA GLU A 43 2.02 1.39 -7.14
C GLU A 43 0.92 0.44 -7.62
N ILE A 44 -0.25 1.00 -7.93
CA ILE A 44 -1.36 0.31 -8.59
C ILE A 44 -1.74 1.07 -9.85
N ASP A 45 -2.25 0.36 -10.85
CA ASP A 45 -2.70 0.99 -12.08
C ASP A 45 -4.12 1.61 -11.94
N ASN A 46 -4.55 2.33 -12.98
CA ASN A 46 -5.88 2.97 -13.02
C ASN A 46 -7.03 1.96 -12.88
N HIS A 47 -6.88 0.75 -13.43
CA HIS A 47 -7.92 -0.27 -13.40
C HIS A 47 -8.04 -0.87 -12.00
N GLU A 48 -6.91 -1.21 -11.38
CA GLU A 48 -6.82 -1.65 -9.99
C GLU A 48 -7.41 -0.58 -9.06
N PHE A 49 -7.01 0.68 -9.20
CA PHE A 49 -7.53 1.80 -8.40
C PHE A 49 -9.06 1.92 -8.49
N ASN A 50 -9.62 2.01 -9.70
CA ASN A 50 -11.07 2.15 -9.88
C ASN A 50 -11.82 0.94 -9.31
N THR A 51 -11.30 -0.28 -9.52
CA THR A 51 -11.88 -1.52 -9.01
C THR A 51 -11.91 -1.53 -7.48
N PHE A 52 -10.82 -1.13 -6.85
CA PHE A 52 -10.69 -1.20 -5.39
C PHE A 52 -11.43 -0.06 -4.68
N ILE A 53 -11.55 1.12 -5.30
CA ILE A 53 -12.38 2.20 -4.76
C ILE A 53 -13.87 1.83 -4.80
N ASP A 54 -14.33 1.17 -5.86
CA ASP A 54 -15.71 0.70 -5.98
C ASP A 54 -16.00 -0.49 -5.03
N ASN A 55 -15.07 -1.46 -4.95
CA ASN A 55 -15.17 -2.60 -4.05
C ASN A 55 -13.84 -2.89 -3.32
N PRO A 56 -13.67 -2.35 -2.10
CA PRO A 56 -12.43 -2.46 -1.34
C PRO A 56 -12.02 -3.91 -1.02
N LEU A 57 -12.96 -4.84 -0.92
CA LEU A 57 -12.64 -6.24 -0.64
C LEU A 57 -11.90 -6.91 -1.81
N LEU A 58 -12.01 -6.38 -3.02
CA LEU A 58 -11.26 -6.88 -4.18
C LEU A 58 -9.75 -6.56 -4.11
N ALA A 59 -9.33 -5.64 -3.24
CA ALA A 59 -7.91 -5.33 -3.01
C ALA A 59 -7.21 -6.40 -2.16
N LEU A 60 -7.95 -7.23 -1.41
CA LEU A 60 -7.38 -8.18 -0.44
C LEU A 60 -6.35 -9.14 -1.03
N PRO A 61 -6.55 -9.74 -2.23
CA PRO A 61 -5.52 -10.59 -2.81
C PRO A 61 -4.20 -9.86 -3.07
N LEU A 62 -4.25 -8.56 -3.41
CA LEU A 62 -3.05 -7.74 -3.58
C LEU A 62 -2.42 -7.39 -2.22
N VAL A 63 -3.24 -6.99 -1.23
CA VAL A 63 -2.79 -6.74 0.15
C VAL A 63 -2.01 -7.94 0.70
N GLU A 64 -2.52 -9.15 0.54
CA GLU A 64 -1.85 -10.37 0.98
C GLU A 64 -0.51 -10.61 0.27
N LYS A 65 -0.44 -10.33 -1.03
CA LYS A 65 0.83 -10.40 -1.79
C LYS A 65 1.83 -9.35 -1.30
N CYS A 66 1.37 -8.13 -0.98
CA CYS A 66 2.20 -7.08 -0.40
C CYS A 66 2.76 -7.52 0.96
N ARG A 67 1.92 -8.06 1.86
CA ARG A 67 2.33 -8.58 3.17
C ARG A 67 3.40 -9.67 3.06
N LYS A 68 3.28 -10.53 2.04
CA LYS A 68 4.25 -11.60 1.73
C LYS A 68 5.47 -11.12 0.93
N ARG A 69 5.54 -9.83 0.57
CA ARG A 69 6.62 -9.23 -0.22
C ARG A 69 6.75 -9.79 -1.65
N GLU A 70 5.68 -10.38 -2.18
CA GLU A 70 5.67 -11.03 -3.51
C GLU A 70 5.61 -10.01 -4.66
N VAL A 71 5.26 -8.75 -4.36
CA VAL A 71 5.07 -7.66 -5.33
C VAL A 71 5.94 -6.44 -5.01
N ASP A 72 7.09 -6.64 -4.36
CA ASP A 72 8.02 -5.56 -4.00
C ASP A 72 8.54 -4.76 -5.19
N SER A 73 8.49 -5.31 -6.40
CA SER A 73 8.81 -4.59 -7.63
C SER A 73 7.91 -3.36 -7.86
N ARG A 74 6.74 -3.29 -7.19
CA ARG A 74 5.81 -2.17 -7.23
C ARG A 74 6.05 -1.13 -6.12
N LEU A 75 7.03 -1.31 -5.24
CA LEU A 75 7.27 -0.37 -4.13
C LEU A 75 7.69 1.01 -4.65
N LEU A 76 6.96 2.04 -4.24
CA LEU A 76 7.28 3.45 -4.54
C LEU A 76 8.47 3.95 -3.72
N ILE A 77 8.66 3.38 -2.52
CA ILE A 77 9.77 3.68 -1.63
C ILE A 77 10.51 2.38 -1.33
N LYS A 78 11.81 2.34 -1.64
CA LYS A 78 12.63 1.17 -1.30
C LYS A 78 12.73 1.02 0.22
N PRO A 79 12.51 -0.19 0.76
CA PRO A 79 12.60 -0.41 2.19
C PRO A 79 14.06 -0.33 2.64
N GLY A 80 14.26 0.11 3.89
CA GLY A 80 15.58 0.11 4.53
C GLY A 80 16.07 -1.29 4.88
N SER A 81 17.30 -1.37 5.40
CA SER A 81 17.96 -2.64 5.78
C SER A 81 17.22 -3.39 6.90
N ASP A 82 16.54 -2.67 7.79
CA ASP A 82 15.73 -3.22 8.88
C ASP A 82 14.22 -3.09 8.56
N ARG A 83 13.81 -3.75 7.47
CA ARG A 83 12.42 -3.75 6.99
C ARG A 83 11.53 -4.53 7.96
N GLY A 84 10.43 -3.91 8.36
CA GLY A 84 9.47 -4.49 9.29
C GLY A 84 8.62 -5.62 8.71
N VAL A 85 7.77 -6.19 9.54
CA VAL A 85 6.79 -7.22 9.16
C VAL A 85 5.42 -6.56 9.07
N ALA A 86 4.69 -6.85 8.00
CA ALA A 86 3.32 -6.38 7.84
C ALA A 86 2.38 -7.14 8.79
N GLY A 87 1.47 -6.42 9.44
CA GLY A 87 0.53 -6.96 10.42
C GLY A 87 -0.94 -6.70 10.12
#